data_AF-A0A4V2RXP0-F1
#
_entry.id   AF-A0A4V2RXP0-F1
#
_cell.length_a   1.000
_cell.length_b   1.000
_cell.length_c   1.000
_cell.angle_alpha   90.00
_cell.angle_beta   90.00
_cell.angle_gamma   90.00
#
_symmetry.space_group_name_H-M   'P 1'
#
loop_
_entity.id
_entity.type
_entity.pdbx_description
1 polymer ?
#
loop_
_entity_poly.entity_id
_entity_poly.type
_entity_poly.pdbx_seq_one_letter_code
_entity_poly.pdbx_strand_id
1 'polypeptide(L)'
;MKPWACVGAEILPGTQEYEWVSSVVAAVERRTGRTSRWNRQLFEEGSGFKGGKAVADGPLLLSRADVLDPVMRAYDTTAPLTPDQIVAARAAAYVVVHEAVHHLSDPGDDSAAEAVWHGSPEETALEEALADTETMRIETDVIRDIGMDRDVPRILDLHITGDGPYSAYNEGLDGVVHGLAELTDRDPDDIRSTIHQTPMPQRYNAMADLIIDKRLSDLAEHRTEFRAWLAAPLRSELGALAKYQDLDRPAVVTPQRAADLGAEHARRAVREVGKRLTSLRTQYDARADMRRFLGEHTGAGRSATGGGTAAGGGAASGTAAAVRGPASGAAAAAAAVASVLPFRRDRGQAVE
;
A
#
# COMPACT_ATOMS: atom_id res chain seq x y z
N MET A 1 9.89 -6.35 23.61
CA MET A 1 10.98 -6.13 22.63
C MET A 1 12.28 -6.60 23.28
N LYS A 2 13.08 -7.56 22.80
CA LYS A 2 13.19 -8.41 21.58
C LYS A 2 12.79 -9.88 21.92
N PRO A 3 12.70 -10.87 21.01
CA PRO A 3 13.41 -11.00 19.72
C PRO A 3 12.43 -11.10 18.53
N TRP A 4 12.56 -10.40 17.40
CA TRP A 4 13.57 -10.65 16.36
C TRP A 4 13.96 -12.13 16.21
N ALA A 5 13.02 -13.04 16.47
CA ALA A 5 13.19 -14.50 16.39
C ALA A 5 13.44 -15.00 14.96
N CYS A 6 13.32 -14.12 13.96
CA CYS A 6 13.50 -14.40 12.54
C CYS A 6 14.66 -13.60 11.92
N VAL A 7 15.55 -13.02 12.73
CA VAL A 7 16.70 -12.26 12.22
C VAL A 7 17.90 -13.18 12.11
N GLY A 8 18.48 -13.26 10.92
CA GLY A 8 19.76 -13.91 10.67
C GLY A 8 20.93 -13.04 11.11
N ALA A 9 22.10 -13.28 10.50
CA ALA A 9 23.29 -12.50 10.81
C ALA A 9 23.13 -11.02 10.39
N GLU A 10 23.69 -10.10 11.16
CA GLU A 10 23.81 -8.71 10.74
C GLU A 10 24.87 -8.58 9.64
N ILE A 11 24.54 -7.80 8.61
CA ILE A 11 25.45 -7.47 7.52
C ILE A 11 25.99 -6.08 7.81
N LEU A 12 27.28 -6.01 8.13
CA LEU A 12 27.90 -4.79 8.65
C LEU A 12 28.31 -3.81 7.54
N PRO A 13 28.35 -2.50 7.84
CA PRO A 13 28.96 -1.51 6.97
C PRO A 13 30.38 -1.88 6.53
N GLY A 14 30.75 -1.54 5.29
CA GLY A 14 32.04 -1.91 4.69
C GLY A 14 32.09 -3.30 4.05
N THR A 15 31.00 -4.08 4.11
CA THR A 15 30.82 -5.28 3.27
C THR A 15 30.25 -4.91 1.91
N GLN A 16 30.55 -5.70 0.87
CA GLN A 16 30.05 -5.44 -0.49
C GLN A 16 28.52 -5.48 -0.55
N GLU A 17 27.89 -6.43 0.16
CA GLU A 17 26.44 -6.52 0.27
C GLU A 17 25.83 -5.25 0.85
N TYR A 18 26.40 -4.75 1.96
CA TYR A 18 25.91 -3.55 2.62
C TYR A 18 26.04 -2.32 1.72
N GLU A 19 27.20 -2.11 1.10
CA GLU A 19 27.43 -0.94 0.24
C GLU A 19 26.53 -0.96 -0.99
N TRP A 20 26.24 -2.14 -1.55
CA TRP A 20 25.27 -2.29 -2.63
C TRP A 20 23.85 -1.92 -2.18
N VAL A 21 23.35 -2.50 -1.07
CA VAL A 21 22.01 -2.15 -0.54
C VAL A 21 21.93 -0.66 -0.22
N SER A 22 22.96 -0.09 0.41
CA SER A 22 23.04 1.33 0.73
C SER A 22 22.96 2.21 -0.52
N SER A 23 23.63 1.81 -1.60
CA SER A 23 23.58 2.52 -2.87
C SER A 23 22.20 2.48 -3.51
N VAL A 24 21.50 1.33 -3.42
CA VAL A 24 20.10 1.19 -3.89
C VAL A 24 19.18 2.11 -3.09
N VAL A 25 19.23 2.08 -1.76
CA VAL A 25 18.39 2.95 -0.92
C VAL A 25 18.64 4.43 -1.24
N ALA A 26 19.91 4.84 -1.34
CA ALA A 26 20.26 6.21 -1.69
C ALA A 26 19.78 6.61 -3.10
N ALA A 27 19.76 5.69 -4.06
CA ALA A 27 19.21 5.93 -5.39
C ALA A 27 17.68 6.10 -5.34
N VAL A 28 16.97 5.27 -4.57
CA VAL A 28 15.53 5.41 -4.33
C VAL A 28 15.21 6.77 -3.71
N GLU A 29 15.97 7.21 -2.71
CA GLU A 29 15.77 8.55 -2.12
C GLU A 29 15.95 9.67 -3.15
N ARG A 30 16.98 9.59 -4.01
CA ARG A 30 17.19 10.58 -5.08
C ARG A 30 16.06 10.61 -6.10
N ARG A 31 15.55 9.43 -6.49
CA ARG A 31 14.52 9.29 -7.53
C ARG A 31 13.13 9.68 -7.05
N THR A 32 12.88 9.57 -5.75
CA THR A 32 11.59 9.93 -5.14
C THR A 32 11.60 11.30 -4.47
N GLY A 33 12.78 11.86 -4.19
CA GLY A 33 12.93 13.10 -3.41
C GLY A 33 12.54 12.96 -1.94
N ARG A 34 12.39 11.72 -1.44
CA ARG A 34 11.96 11.41 -0.08
C ARG A 34 13.08 10.73 0.68
N THR A 35 13.24 11.09 1.95
CA THR A 35 14.20 10.44 2.84
C THR A 35 13.65 9.09 3.31
N SER A 36 14.49 8.06 3.23
CA SER A 36 14.21 6.72 3.73
C SER A 36 14.31 6.69 5.25
N ARG A 37 13.41 5.94 5.88
CA ARG A 37 13.48 5.62 7.31
C ARG A 37 14.43 4.46 7.61
N TRP A 38 15.12 3.92 6.61
CA TRP A 38 16.10 2.86 6.84
C TRP A 38 17.15 3.32 7.86
N ASN A 39 17.20 2.66 9.01
CA ASN A 39 18.06 3.06 10.12
C ASN A 39 19.52 2.57 9.97
N ARG A 40 19.90 2.18 8.75
CA ARG A 40 21.22 1.64 8.37
C ARG A 40 21.56 0.28 8.95
N GLN A 41 20.61 -0.41 9.58
CA GLN A 41 20.79 -1.80 9.99
C GLN A 41 20.29 -2.73 8.88
N LEU A 42 21.14 -3.67 8.51
CA LEU A 42 20.86 -4.68 7.48
C LEU A 42 21.08 -6.06 8.10
N PHE A 43 20.11 -6.94 7.96
CA PHE A 43 20.19 -8.30 8.46
C PHE A 43 19.83 -9.30 7.37
N GLU A 44 20.35 -10.51 7.50
CA GLU A 44 19.82 -11.65 6.78
C GLU A 44 18.42 -12.00 7.29
N GLU A 45 17.54 -12.38 6.38
CA GLU A 45 16.22 -12.88 6.74
C GLU A 45 16.31 -14.35 7.19
N GLY A 46 16.00 -14.59 8.47
CA GLY A 46 16.24 -15.87 9.15
C GLY A 46 15.06 -16.84 9.17
N SER A 47 13.86 -16.44 8.71
CA SER A 47 12.68 -17.32 8.70
C SER A 47 12.61 -18.30 7.52
N GLY A 48 13.59 -18.27 6.60
CA GLY A 48 13.52 -19.02 5.33
C GLY A 48 12.59 -18.36 4.31
N PHE A 49 12.17 -17.13 4.58
CA PHE A 49 11.38 -16.30 3.69
C PHE A 49 12.22 -15.83 2.48
N LYS A 50 11.60 -15.91 1.29
CA LYS A 50 12.26 -15.65 0.01
C LYS A 50 11.96 -14.23 -0.46
N GLY A 51 12.77 -13.26 -0.05
CA GLY A 51 12.59 -11.87 -0.44
C GLY A 51 13.24 -10.91 0.54
N GLY A 52 12.60 -9.78 0.76
CA GLY A 52 13.04 -8.74 1.69
C GLY A 52 11.92 -8.29 2.62
N LYS A 53 12.29 -7.57 3.67
CA LYS A 53 11.34 -6.94 4.58
C LYS A 53 11.90 -5.64 5.15
N ALA A 54 11.19 -4.56 4.89
CA ALA A 54 11.26 -3.30 5.60
C ALA A 54 10.57 -3.44 6.97
N VAL A 55 11.32 -3.28 8.06
CA VAL A 55 10.76 -3.34 9.41
C VAL A 55 10.38 -1.93 9.85
N ALA A 56 9.21 -1.80 10.50
CA ALA A 56 8.65 -0.50 10.85
C ALA A 56 9.58 0.41 11.66
N ASP A 57 10.49 -0.15 12.48
CA ASP A 57 11.49 0.59 13.26
C ASP A 57 12.81 0.86 12.53
N GLY A 58 12.87 0.53 11.23
CA GLY A 58 13.90 0.98 10.30
C GLY A 58 14.84 -0.07 9.72
N PRO A 59 15.06 -1.28 10.27
CA PRO A 59 15.96 -2.25 9.63
C PRO A 59 15.45 -2.84 8.32
N LEU A 60 16.38 -3.21 7.44
CA LEU A 60 16.10 -4.05 6.26
C LEU A 60 16.54 -5.49 6.54
N LEU A 61 15.67 -6.45 6.26
CA LEU A 61 15.96 -7.89 6.33
C LEU A 61 15.91 -8.45 4.91
N LEU A 62 16.95 -9.13 4.44
CA LEU A 62 17.04 -9.66 3.07
C LEU A 62 17.42 -11.14 3.06
N SER A 63 16.76 -11.94 2.21
CA SER A 63 17.16 -13.33 1.96
C SER A 63 18.55 -13.37 1.34
N ARG A 64 19.50 -14.02 2.02
CA ARG A 64 20.83 -14.22 1.42
C ARG A 64 20.74 -15.04 0.12
N ALA A 65 20.01 -16.16 0.15
CA ALA A 65 19.97 -17.08 -0.98
C ALA A 65 19.24 -16.52 -2.21
N ASP A 66 18.19 -15.71 -2.00
CA ASP A 66 17.33 -15.24 -3.09
C ASP A 66 17.60 -13.78 -3.50
N VAL A 67 18.25 -12.98 -2.65
CA VAL A 67 18.54 -11.55 -2.91
C VAL A 67 20.04 -11.29 -2.97
N LEU A 68 20.78 -11.56 -1.89
CA LEU A 68 22.18 -11.13 -1.80
C LEU A 68 23.12 -11.95 -2.69
N ASP A 69 23.09 -13.28 -2.58
CA ASP A 69 23.97 -14.17 -3.32
C ASP A 69 23.80 -14.05 -4.85
N PRO A 70 22.58 -13.91 -5.41
CA PRO A 70 22.41 -13.66 -6.84
C PRO A 70 23.10 -12.39 -7.32
N VAL A 71 23.01 -11.29 -6.56
CA VAL A 71 23.63 -10.02 -6.94
C VAL A 71 25.14 -10.09 -6.77
N MET A 72 25.65 -10.60 -5.65
CA MET A 72 27.09 -10.72 -5.43
C MET A 72 27.72 -11.60 -6.51
N ARG A 73 27.10 -12.73 -6.85
CA ARG A 73 27.54 -13.58 -7.96
C ARG A 73 27.57 -12.84 -9.30
N ALA A 74 26.60 -11.96 -9.54
CA ALA A 74 26.54 -11.18 -10.78
C ALA A 74 27.70 -10.19 -10.90
N TYR A 75 28.14 -9.58 -9.79
CA TYR A 75 29.31 -8.69 -9.76
C TYR A 75 30.65 -9.45 -9.78
N ASP A 76 30.72 -10.59 -9.11
CA ASP A 76 32.01 -11.26 -8.85
C ASP A 76 32.42 -12.26 -9.95
N THR A 77 31.49 -12.70 -10.79
CA THR A 77 31.79 -13.69 -11.83
C THR A 77 32.67 -13.11 -12.94
N THR A 78 33.68 -13.87 -13.34
CA THR A 78 34.48 -13.58 -14.55
C THR A 78 33.95 -14.30 -15.79
N ALA A 79 33.13 -15.34 -15.60
CA ALA A 79 32.44 -16.02 -16.68
C ALA A 79 31.16 -15.26 -17.07
N PRO A 80 30.73 -15.31 -18.35
CA PRO A 80 29.46 -14.74 -18.76
C PRO A 80 28.29 -15.30 -17.94
N LEU A 81 27.39 -14.43 -17.49
CA LEU A 81 26.17 -14.83 -16.79
C LEU A 81 25.20 -15.52 -17.74
N THR A 82 24.53 -16.55 -17.24
CA THR A 82 23.38 -17.15 -17.95
C THR A 82 22.16 -16.22 -17.86
N PRO A 83 21.17 -16.35 -18.77
CA PRO A 83 19.93 -15.57 -18.69
C PRO A 83 19.26 -15.67 -17.32
N ASP A 84 19.18 -16.86 -16.72
CA ASP A 84 18.56 -17.06 -15.41
C ASP A 84 19.31 -16.34 -14.28
N GLN A 85 20.64 -16.27 -14.36
CA GLN A 85 21.44 -15.53 -13.38
C GLN A 85 21.22 -14.02 -13.50
N ILE A 86 21.06 -13.50 -14.72
CA ILE A 86 20.73 -12.09 -14.97
C ILE A 86 19.32 -11.78 -14.44
N VAL A 87 18.33 -12.65 -14.70
CA VAL A 87 16.98 -12.49 -14.13
C VAL A 87 17.01 -12.50 -12.61
N ALA A 88 17.75 -13.43 -11.98
CA ALA A 88 17.85 -13.50 -10.54
C ALA A 88 18.50 -12.24 -9.93
N ALA A 89 19.55 -11.71 -10.56
CA ALA A 89 20.18 -10.45 -10.13
C ALA A 89 19.23 -9.26 -10.27
N ARG A 90 18.43 -9.20 -11.35
CA ARG A 90 17.43 -8.14 -11.53
C ARG A 90 16.29 -8.25 -10.51
N ALA A 91 15.76 -9.45 -10.30
CA ALA A 91 14.73 -9.69 -9.28
C ALA A 91 15.21 -9.34 -7.87
N ALA A 92 16.49 -9.57 -7.56
CA ALA A 92 17.07 -9.13 -6.30
C ALA A 92 17.17 -7.60 -6.19
N ALA A 93 17.56 -6.90 -7.26
CA ALA A 93 17.54 -5.43 -7.29
C ALA A 93 16.11 -4.90 -7.09
N TYR A 94 15.13 -5.50 -7.76
CA TYR A 94 13.70 -5.20 -7.59
C TYR A 94 13.27 -5.28 -6.12
N VAL A 95 13.59 -6.39 -5.44
CA VAL A 95 13.24 -6.58 -4.02
C VAL A 95 13.82 -5.46 -3.16
N VAL A 96 15.10 -5.13 -3.33
CA VAL A 96 15.72 -4.08 -2.50
C VAL A 96 15.12 -2.71 -2.79
N VAL A 97 14.78 -2.41 -4.05
CA VAL A 97 14.05 -1.18 -4.38
C VAL A 97 12.67 -1.18 -3.71
N HIS A 98 11.92 -2.28 -3.77
CA HIS A 98 10.60 -2.43 -3.14
C HIS A 98 10.62 -2.18 -1.64
N GLU A 99 11.53 -2.84 -0.92
CA GLU A 99 11.67 -2.63 0.52
C GLU A 99 12.18 -1.21 0.86
N ALA A 100 13.03 -0.62 0.01
CA ALA A 100 13.45 0.75 0.18
C ALA A 100 12.27 1.74 0.00
N VAL A 101 11.34 1.45 -0.91
CA VAL A 101 10.11 2.23 -1.10
C VAL A 101 9.19 2.13 0.13
N HIS A 102 9.04 0.95 0.73
CA HIS A 102 8.31 0.79 2.01
C HIS A 102 8.87 1.71 3.10
N HIS A 103 10.20 1.88 3.17
CA HIS A 103 10.83 2.80 4.10
C HIS A 103 10.61 4.30 3.79
N LEU A 104 10.04 4.66 2.64
CA LEU A 104 9.61 6.04 2.38
C LEU A 104 8.27 6.38 3.05
N SER A 105 7.41 5.38 3.32
CA SER A 105 6.10 5.57 3.94
C SER A 105 6.22 6.05 5.39
N ASP A 106 5.44 7.08 5.77
CA ASP A 106 5.34 7.54 7.16
C ASP A 106 4.45 6.58 7.98
N PRO A 107 4.94 5.97 9.07
CA PRO A 107 4.17 5.03 9.87
C PRO A 107 2.97 5.68 10.57
N GLY A 108 2.98 6.99 10.79
CA GLY A 108 1.86 7.69 11.41
C GLY A 108 1.52 7.22 12.83
N ASP A 109 0.28 7.47 13.23
CA ASP A 109 -0.29 7.10 14.53
C ASP A 109 -1.41 6.07 14.36
N ASP A 110 -1.10 4.81 14.63
CA ASP A 110 -2.05 3.68 14.62
C ASP A 110 -3.16 3.80 15.68
N SER A 111 -3.01 4.71 16.65
CA SER A 111 -4.03 4.97 17.67
C SER A 111 -5.02 6.07 17.28
N ALA A 112 -4.77 6.76 16.16
CA ALA A 112 -5.64 7.80 15.65
C ALA A 112 -7.03 7.24 15.30
N ALA A 113 -8.05 8.10 15.34
CA ALA A 113 -9.41 7.72 15.00
C ALA A 113 -9.47 7.10 13.59
N GLU A 114 -10.15 5.96 13.49
CA GLU A 114 -10.36 5.23 12.24
C GLU A 114 -9.06 4.78 11.55
N ALA A 115 -7.92 4.79 12.23
CA ALA A 115 -6.66 4.28 11.70
C ALA A 115 -6.83 2.83 11.23
N VAL A 116 -6.24 2.51 10.08
CA VAL A 116 -6.06 1.11 9.67
C VAL A 116 -4.90 0.53 10.47
N TRP A 117 -5.11 -0.65 11.02
CA TRP A 117 -4.12 -1.30 11.87
C TRP A 117 -2.95 -1.84 11.03
N HIS A 118 -1.72 -1.64 11.48
CA HIS A 118 -0.54 -2.17 10.80
C HIS A 118 -0.57 -3.71 10.69
N GLY A 119 -0.35 -4.24 9.50
CA GLY A 119 -0.42 -5.67 9.19
C GLY A 119 -1.85 -6.19 8.99
N SER A 120 -2.86 -5.31 8.91
CA SER A 120 -4.20 -5.73 8.48
C SER A 120 -4.24 -5.97 6.97
N PRO A 121 -5.14 -6.83 6.46
CA PRO A 121 -5.26 -7.08 5.02
C PRO A 121 -5.44 -5.80 4.18
N GLU A 122 -6.16 -4.82 4.71
CA GLU A 122 -6.40 -3.52 4.07
C GLU A 122 -5.14 -2.67 3.96
N GLU A 123 -4.30 -2.67 5.01
CA GLU A 123 -3.02 -1.96 5.00
C GLU A 123 -2.04 -2.67 4.06
N THR A 124 -1.84 -3.98 4.21
CA THR A 124 -0.98 -4.78 3.33
C THR A 124 -1.33 -4.58 1.86
N ALA A 125 -2.61 -4.72 1.47
CA ALA A 125 -3.00 -4.58 0.08
C ALA A 125 -2.64 -3.20 -0.51
N LEU A 126 -2.77 -2.14 0.30
CA LEU A 126 -2.48 -0.78 -0.15
C LEU A 126 -0.98 -0.49 -0.15
N GLU A 127 -0.26 -0.84 0.91
CA GLU A 127 1.19 -0.61 1.01
C GLU A 127 1.95 -1.40 -0.05
N GLU A 128 1.62 -2.68 -0.25
CA GLU A 128 2.27 -3.49 -1.29
C GLU A 128 1.98 -2.97 -2.69
N ALA A 129 0.74 -2.54 -3.00
CA ALA A 129 0.43 -1.93 -4.30
C ALA A 129 1.24 -0.66 -4.56
N LEU A 130 1.37 0.19 -3.55
CA LEU A 130 2.10 1.45 -3.64
C LEU A 130 3.60 1.21 -3.79
N ALA A 131 4.16 0.26 -3.01
CA ALA A 131 5.55 -0.11 -3.11
C ALA A 131 5.89 -0.73 -4.46
N ASP A 132 5.04 -1.65 -4.95
CA ASP A 132 5.26 -2.37 -6.20
C ASP A 132 5.16 -1.44 -7.41
N THR A 133 4.11 -0.62 -7.47
CA THR A 133 3.89 0.32 -8.58
C THR A 133 5.03 1.34 -8.68
N GLU A 134 5.46 1.87 -7.54
CA GLU A 134 6.58 2.82 -7.50
C GLU A 134 7.91 2.13 -7.85
N THR A 135 8.11 0.90 -7.40
CA THR A 135 9.27 0.08 -7.77
C THR A 135 9.33 -0.13 -9.26
N MET A 136 8.25 -0.59 -9.90
CA MET A 136 8.19 -0.75 -11.36
C MET A 136 8.51 0.55 -12.10
N ARG A 137 8.10 1.70 -11.56
CA ARG A 137 8.35 3.01 -12.15
C ARG A 137 9.84 3.39 -12.10
N ILE A 138 10.55 3.06 -11.01
CA ILE A 138 11.91 3.57 -10.76
C ILE A 138 13.03 2.53 -10.86
N GLU A 139 12.74 1.23 -10.86
CA GLU A 139 13.74 0.15 -10.76
C GLU A 139 14.83 0.28 -11.82
N THR A 140 14.44 0.41 -13.10
CA THR A 140 15.40 0.52 -14.22
C THR A 140 16.35 1.71 -14.04
N ASP A 141 15.83 2.82 -13.52
CA ASP A 141 16.59 4.04 -13.29
C ASP A 141 17.48 3.94 -12.06
N VAL A 142 17.04 3.23 -11.03
CA VAL A 142 17.87 2.87 -9.87
C VAL A 142 19.03 1.95 -10.28
N ILE A 143 18.78 0.93 -11.12
CA ILE A 143 19.82 0.04 -11.66
C ILE A 143 20.92 0.84 -12.38
N ARG A 144 20.53 1.84 -13.18
CA ARG A 144 21.47 2.76 -13.84
C ARG A 144 22.23 3.64 -12.85
N ASP A 145 21.53 4.20 -11.87
CA ASP A 145 22.13 5.12 -10.89
C ASP A 145 23.20 4.45 -10.03
N ILE A 146 23.02 3.18 -9.69
CA ILE A 146 24.02 2.40 -8.95
C ILE A 146 25.09 1.79 -9.87
N GLY A 147 24.98 1.97 -11.19
CA GLY A 147 25.93 1.48 -12.18
C GLY A 147 25.86 -0.02 -12.46
N MET A 148 24.84 -0.71 -11.97
CA MET A 148 24.69 -2.17 -12.13
C MET A 148 24.53 -2.56 -13.60
N ASP A 149 23.99 -1.68 -14.45
CA ASP A 149 23.89 -1.92 -15.90
C ASP A 149 25.24 -1.96 -16.62
N ARG A 150 26.26 -1.29 -16.07
CA ARG A 150 27.63 -1.33 -16.59
C ARG A 150 28.39 -2.56 -16.12
N ASP A 151 28.16 -2.96 -14.87
CA ASP A 151 28.89 -4.05 -14.22
C ASP A 151 28.25 -5.43 -14.46
N VAL A 152 26.95 -5.47 -14.71
CA VAL A 152 26.18 -6.68 -15.03
C VAL A 152 25.62 -6.54 -16.45
N PRO A 153 26.37 -6.97 -17.48
CA PRO A 153 25.95 -6.82 -18.87
C PRO A 153 24.58 -7.45 -19.11
N ARG A 154 23.74 -6.74 -19.88
CA ARG A 154 22.39 -7.19 -20.30
C ARG A 154 21.36 -7.27 -19.17
N ILE A 155 21.65 -6.77 -17.97
CA ILE A 155 20.67 -6.69 -16.88
C ILE A 155 19.40 -5.92 -17.29
N LEU A 156 19.55 -4.95 -18.20
CA LEU A 156 18.44 -4.16 -18.73
C LEU A 156 17.70 -4.83 -19.91
N ASP A 157 18.28 -5.84 -20.55
CA ASP A 157 17.66 -6.54 -21.69
C ASP A 157 16.49 -7.42 -21.22
N LEU A 158 16.60 -7.94 -20.00
CA LEU A 158 15.61 -8.80 -19.40
C LEU A 158 14.71 -7.94 -18.53
N HIS A 159 13.42 -7.96 -18.84
CA HIS A 159 12.41 -7.43 -17.96
C HIS A 159 11.97 -8.56 -17.05
N ILE A 160 11.56 -8.24 -15.82
CA ILE A 160 10.80 -9.19 -15.01
C ILE A 160 9.46 -9.34 -15.74
N THR A 161 9.41 -10.27 -16.69
CA THR A 161 8.26 -10.47 -17.56
C THR A 161 7.20 -11.24 -16.80
N GLY A 162 6.11 -10.56 -16.47
CA GLY A 162 4.93 -11.12 -15.81
C GLY A 162 4.09 -9.97 -15.28
N ASP A 163 2.78 -10.17 -15.19
CA ASP A 163 1.94 -9.37 -14.30
C ASP A 163 2.64 -9.39 -12.94
N GLY A 164 3.06 -8.24 -12.43
CA GLY A 164 3.99 -8.14 -11.30
C GLY A 164 3.57 -8.96 -10.09
N PRO A 165 4.47 -9.12 -9.09
CA PRO A 165 4.22 -10.00 -7.96
C PRO A 165 2.87 -9.71 -7.30
N TYR A 166 2.42 -8.45 -7.27
CA TYR A 166 1.18 -8.01 -6.62
C TYR A 166 0.04 -7.63 -7.56
N SER A 167 -0.19 -8.40 -8.64
CA SER A 167 -1.15 -8.05 -9.69
C SER A 167 -2.58 -7.75 -9.19
N ALA A 168 -3.10 -8.47 -8.19
CA ALA A 168 -4.40 -8.17 -7.61
C ALA A 168 -4.42 -6.81 -6.91
N TYR A 169 -3.39 -6.50 -6.11
CA TYR A 169 -3.28 -5.26 -5.37
C TYR A 169 -3.09 -4.06 -6.30
N ASN A 170 -2.20 -4.18 -7.30
CA ASN A 170 -1.91 -3.12 -8.27
C ASN A 170 -3.17 -2.72 -9.05
N GLU A 171 -3.86 -3.69 -9.65
CA GLU A 171 -5.11 -3.43 -10.38
C GLU A 171 -6.23 -2.92 -9.45
N GLY A 172 -6.22 -3.38 -8.20
CA GLY A 172 -7.10 -2.89 -7.14
C GLY A 172 -6.91 -1.39 -6.87
N LEU A 173 -5.68 -0.98 -6.60
CA LEU A 173 -5.31 0.41 -6.35
C LEU A 173 -5.55 1.27 -7.59
N ASP A 174 -5.12 0.82 -8.77
CA ASP A 174 -5.26 1.54 -10.03
C ASP A 174 -6.72 1.82 -10.36
N GLY A 175 -7.59 0.82 -10.22
CA GLY A 175 -9.02 0.99 -10.42
C GLY A 175 -9.65 1.96 -9.39
N VAL A 176 -9.20 1.94 -8.13
CA VAL A 176 -9.67 2.89 -7.11
C VAL A 176 -9.21 4.31 -7.44
N VAL A 177 -7.95 4.50 -7.80
CA VAL A 177 -7.40 5.82 -8.19
C VAL A 177 -8.18 6.41 -9.35
N HIS A 178 -8.41 5.66 -10.43
CA HIS A 178 -9.18 6.15 -11.57
C HIS A 178 -10.65 6.41 -11.21
N GLY A 179 -11.28 5.53 -10.43
CA GLY A 179 -12.65 5.76 -9.99
C GLY A 179 -12.80 6.97 -9.07
N LEU A 180 -11.82 7.23 -8.20
CA LEU A 180 -11.77 8.44 -7.39
C LEU A 180 -11.52 9.69 -8.25
N ALA A 181 -10.69 9.59 -9.30
CA ALA A 181 -10.48 10.67 -10.26
C ALA A 181 -11.79 11.08 -10.92
N GLU A 182 -12.60 10.12 -11.37
CA GLU A 182 -13.95 10.38 -11.91
C GLU A 182 -14.89 11.01 -10.87
N LEU A 183 -14.90 10.47 -9.64
CA LEU A 183 -15.76 10.98 -8.58
C LEU A 183 -15.37 12.39 -8.12
N THR A 184 -14.09 12.74 -8.17
CA THR A 184 -13.55 13.99 -7.62
C THR A 184 -13.17 15.01 -8.70
N ASP A 185 -13.16 14.63 -9.98
CA ASP A 185 -12.69 15.46 -11.09
C ASP A 185 -11.28 16.02 -10.76
N ARG A 186 -10.38 15.08 -10.45
CA ARG A 186 -8.96 15.29 -10.13
C ARG A 186 -8.11 14.41 -11.04
N ASP A 187 -6.86 14.80 -11.22
CA ASP A 187 -5.89 13.97 -11.92
C ASP A 187 -5.56 12.69 -11.13
N PRO A 188 -5.51 11.50 -11.76
CA PRO A 188 -5.08 10.27 -11.10
C PRO A 188 -3.74 10.38 -10.36
N ASP A 189 -2.78 11.13 -10.90
CA ASP A 189 -1.45 11.28 -10.30
C ASP A 189 -1.52 12.13 -9.01
N ASP A 190 -2.39 13.14 -8.97
CA ASP A 190 -2.64 13.92 -7.75
C ASP A 190 -3.24 13.04 -6.64
N ILE A 191 -4.13 12.11 -7.00
CA ILE A 191 -4.73 11.16 -6.06
C ILE A 191 -3.66 10.19 -5.53
N ARG A 192 -2.84 9.59 -6.42
CA ARG A 192 -1.73 8.74 -5.99
C ARG A 192 -0.76 9.49 -5.09
N SER A 193 -0.37 10.70 -5.47
CA SER A 193 0.52 11.55 -4.67
C SER A 193 -0.07 11.81 -3.29
N THR A 194 -1.36 12.13 -3.20
CA THR A 194 -2.06 12.32 -1.92
C THR A 194 -1.98 11.05 -1.06
N ILE A 195 -2.24 9.88 -1.65
CA ILE A 195 -2.17 8.60 -0.94
C ILE A 195 -0.74 8.33 -0.44
N HIS A 196 0.28 8.48 -1.29
CA HIS A 196 1.69 8.23 -0.93
C HIS A 196 2.22 9.16 0.17
N GLN A 197 1.76 10.41 0.19
CA GLN A 197 2.16 11.43 1.17
C GLN A 197 1.37 11.33 2.48
N THR A 198 0.26 10.59 2.50
CA THR A 198 -0.53 10.36 3.71
C THR A 198 0.13 9.27 4.55
N PRO A 199 0.24 9.45 5.90
CA PRO A 199 0.71 8.39 6.79
C PRO A 199 -0.11 7.11 6.62
N MET A 200 0.56 5.94 6.65
CA MET A 200 -0.03 4.64 6.29
C MET A 200 -1.43 4.41 6.90
N PRO A 201 -1.63 4.62 8.23
CA PRO A 201 -2.90 4.29 8.87
C PRO A 201 -4.07 5.18 8.41
N GLN A 202 -3.78 6.32 7.78
CA GLN A 202 -4.75 7.34 7.38
C GLN A 202 -5.02 7.39 5.88
N ARG A 203 -4.38 6.54 5.05
CA ARG A 203 -4.51 6.62 3.58
C ARG A 203 -5.93 6.47 3.06
N TYR A 204 -6.70 5.52 3.59
CA TYR A 204 -8.12 5.39 3.24
C TYR A 204 -8.96 6.60 3.67
N ASN A 205 -8.59 7.24 4.78
CA ASN A 205 -9.23 8.46 5.25
C ASN A 205 -8.94 9.64 4.31
N ALA A 206 -7.70 9.75 3.82
CA ALA A 206 -7.34 10.74 2.81
C ALA A 206 -8.12 10.53 1.50
N MET A 207 -8.29 9.29 1.04
CA MET A 207 -9.13 8.98 -0.13
C MET A 207 -10.59 9.43 0.06
N ALA A 208 -11.18 9.18 1.23
CA ALA A 208 -12.52 9.65 1.55
C ALA A 208 -12.59 11.19 1.63
N ASP A 209 -11.57 11.81 2.21
CA ASP A 209 -11.46 13.26 2.34
C ASP A 209 -11.39 13.96 0.97
N LEU A 210 -10.73 13.37 -0.05
CA LEU A 210 -10.76 13.89 -1.43
C LEU A 210 -12.20 14.01 -1.98
N ILE A 211 -13.06 13.04 -1.66
CA ILE A 211 -14.47 13.05 -2.06
C ILE A 211 -15.24 14.09 -1.26
N ILE A 212 -15.04 14.16 0.05
CA ILE A 212 -15.72 15.13 0.90
C ILE A 212 -15.39 16.56 0.46
N ASP A 213 -14.11 16.85 0.20
CA ASP A 213 -13.65 18.18 -0.23
C ASP A 213 -14.29 18.61 -1.54
N LYS A 214 -14.45 17.69 -2.50
CA LYS A 214 -15.06 18.03 -3.80
C LYS A 214 -16.57 18.06 -3.73
N ARG A 215 -17.18 17.09 -3.05
CA ARG A 215 -18.60 16.75 -3.22
C ARG A 215 -19.45 17.01 -2.00
N LEU A 216 -18.89 17.37 -0.86
CA LEU A 216 -19.59 17.59 0.42
C LEU A 216 -18.99 18.75 1.24
N SER A 217 -18.31 19.70 0.59
CA SER A 217 -17.58 20.79 1.28
C SER A 217 -18.49 21.75 2.04
N ASP A 218 -19.74 21.89 1.62
CA ASP A 218 -20.83 22.62 2.29
C ASP A 218 -21.37 21.92 3.54
N LEU A 219 -20.94 20.69 3.83
CA LEU A 219 -21.37 19.86 4.96
C LEU A 219 -20.18 19.46 5.85
N ALA A 220 -19.16 20.33 5.92
CA ALA A 220 -17.89 20.05 6.57
C ALA A 220 -18.00 19.71 8.08
N GLU A 221 -19.07 20.16 8.76
CA GLU A 221 -19.33 19.83 10.16
C GLU A 221 -19.56 18.33 10.41
N HIS A 222 -19.91 17.57 9.38
CA HIS A 222 -20.13 16.12 9.42
C HIS A 222 -18.96 15.31 8.86
N ARG A 223 -17.80 15.94 8.61
CA ARG A 223 -16.66 15.31 7.92
C ARG A 223 -16.24 13.97 8.52
N THR A 224 -16.13 13.87 9.85
CA THR A 224 -15.70 12.62 10.50
C THR A 224 -16.65 11.47 10.21
N GLU A 225 -17.97 11.70 10.30
CA GLU A 225 -18.98 10.68 10.00
C GLU A 225 -18.93 10.27 8.52
N PHE A 226 -18.81 11.23 7.62
CA PHE A 226 -18.73 10.96 6.19
C PHE A 226 -17.46 10.20 5.82
N ARG A 227 -16.34 10.53 6.45
CA ARG A 227 -15.06 9.84 6.24
C ARG A 227 -15.18 8.37 6.58
N ALA A 228 -15.68 8.04 7.78
CA ALA A 228 -15.93 6.66 8.18
C ALA A 228 -16.81 5.93 7.14
N TRP A 229 -17.87 6.61 6.67
CA TRP A 229 -18.82 6.00 5.76
C TRP A 229 -18.27 5.78 4.34
N LEU A 230 -17.47 6.72 3.83
CA LEU A 230 -16.90 6.66 2.48
C LEU A 230 -15.62 5.82 2.42
N ALA A 231 -14.83 5.76 3.49
CA ALA A 231 -13.62 4.93 3.55
C ALA A 231 -13.93 3.44 3.69
N ALA A 232 -15.03 3.08 4.37
CA ALA A 232 -15.40 1.68 4.64
C ALA A 232 -15.46 0.76 3.40
N PRO A 233 -16.14 1.09 2.29
CA PRO A 233 -16.14 0.23 1.10
C PRO A 233 -14.76 0.11 0.45
N LEU A 234 -13.92 1.16 0.47
CA LEU A 234 -12.55 1.10 -0.03
C LEU A 234 -11.73 0.09 0.76
N ARG A 235 -11.77 0.20 2.09
CA ARG A 235 -11.08 -0.72 3.01
C ARG A 235 -11.52 -2.16 2.80
N SER A 236 -12.83 -2.39 2.86
CA SER A 236 -13.38 -3.74 2.77
C SER A 236 -13.06 -4.44 1.45
N GLU A 237 -13.10 -3.73 0.32
CA GLU A 237 -12.88 -4.34 -0.99
C GLU A 237 -11.40 -4.52 -1.29
N LEU A 238 -10.53 -3.56 -0.95
CA LEU A 238 -9.09 -3.72 -1.14
C LEU A 238 -8.50 -4.75 -0.16
N GLY A 239 -8.90 -4.75 1.11
CA GLY A 239 -8.46 -5.78 2.06
C GLY A 239 -8.90 -7.20 1.67
N ALA A 240 -10.03 -7.34 0.97
CA ALA A 240 -10.48 -8.63 0.47
C ALA A 240 -9.57 -9.22 -0.63
N LEU A 241 -8.68 -8.42 -1.22
CA LEU A 241 -7.71 -8.87 -2.21
C LEU A 241 -6.60 -9.73 -1.62
N ALA A 242 -6.36 -9.66 -0.30
CA ALA A 242 -5.27 -10.41 0.34
C ALA A 242 -5.35 -11.92 0.08
N LYS A 243 -6.56 -12.47 -0.03
CA LYS A 243 -6.78 -13.89 -0.35
C LYS A 243 -6.48 -14.28 -1.81
N TYR A 244 -6.24 -13.32 -2.69
CA TYR A 244 -5.91 -13.56 -4.11
C TYR A 244 -4.45 -13.27 -4.42
N GLN A 245 -3.67 -13.02 -3.37
CA GLN A 245 -2.31 -12.55 -3.44
C GLN A 245 -1.43 -13.36 -2.47
N ASP A 246 -0.13 -13.41 -2.73
CA ASP A 246 0.88 -14.00 -1.86
C ASP A 246 0.68 -15.50 -1.52
N LEU A 247 1.01 -15.91 -0.29
CA LEU A 247 0.92 -17.29 0.20
C LEU A 247 -0.52 -17.80 0.28
N ASP A 248 -1.47 -16.88 0.41
CA ASP A 248 -2.90 -17.22 0.54
C ASP A 248 -3.57 -17.36 -0.84
N ARG A 249 -2.89 -16.96 -1.92
CA ARG A 249 -3.40 -17.09 -3.28
C ARG A 249 -3.66 -18.57 -3.61
N PRO A 250 -4.91 -18.95 -3.93
CA PRO A 250 -5.20 -20.31 -4.35
C PRO A 250 -4.41 -20.66 -5.61
N ALA A 251 -3.88 -21.88 -5.71
CA ALA A 251 -3.09 -22.33 -6.86
C ALA A 251 -3.83 -22.22 -8.21
N VAL A 252 -5.17 -22.16 -8.19
CA VAL A 252 -6.02 -21.98 -9.38
C VAL A 252 -6.11 -20.52 -9.85
N VAL A 253 -5.68 -19.55 -9.03
CA VAL A 253 -5.70 -18.12 -9.36
C VAL A 253 -4.36 -17.77 -10.01
N THR A 254 -4.37 -17.64 -11.34
CA THR A 254 -3.23 -17.14 -12.11
C THR A 254 -2.98 -15.65 -11.86
N PRO A 255 -1.80 -15.11 -12.19
CA PRO A 255 -1.53 -13.67 -12.09
C PRO A 255 -2.55 -12.80 -12.84
N GLN A 256 -2.91 -13.16 -14.08
CA GLN A 256 -3.97 -12.50 -14.82
C GLN A 256 -5.33 -12.57 -14.10
N ARG A 257 -5.68 -13.73 -13.52
CA ARG A 257 -6.96 -13.85 -12.79
C ARG A 257 -6.95 -13.00 -11.51
N ALA A 258 -5.80 -12.90 -10.84
CA ALA A 258 -5.62 -12.02 -9.70
C ALA A 258 -5.79 -10.54 -10.10
N ALA A 259 -5.20 -10.12 -11.22
CA ALA A 259 -5.41 -8.79 -11.83
C ALA A 259 -6.89 -8.51 -12.11
N ASP A 260 -7.59 -9.43 -12.78
CA ASP A 260 -9.03 -9.29 -13.09
C ASP A 260 -9.88 -9.12 -11.81
N LEU A 261 -9.54 -9.86 -10.75
CA LEU A 261 -10.19 -9.76 -9.45
C LEU A 261 -9.88 -8.42 -8.77
N GLY A 262 -8.64 -7.95 -8.84
CA GLY A 262 -8.22 -6.60 -8.43
C GLY A 262 -9.12 -5.54 -9.03
N ALA A 263 -9.22 -5.53 -10.36
CA ALA A 263 -10.05 -4.59 -11.10
C ALA A 263 -11.56 -4.72 -10.76
N GLU A 264 -12.06 -5.94 -10.49
CA GLU A 264 -13.45 -6.14 -10.07
C GLU A 264 -13.74 -5.52 -8.70
N HIS A 265 -12.89 -5.79 -7.71
CA HIS A 265 -13.00 -5.27 -6.36
C HIS A 265 -12.90 -3.74 -6.34
N ALA A 266 -11.96 -3.16 -7.10
CA ALA A 266 -11.84 -1.72 -7.27
C ALA A 266 -13.14 -1.09 -7.79
N ARG A 267 -13.69 -1.64 -8.89
CA ARG A 267 -14.97 -1.17 -9.45
C ARG A 267 -16.12 -1.29 -8.44
N ARG A 268 -16.14 -2.34 -7.61
CA ARG A 268 -17.16 -2.51 -6.58
C ARG A 268 -17.01 -1.45 -5.48
N ALA A 269 -15.79 -1.23 -5.01
CA ALA A 269 -15.47 -0.22 -4.01
C ALA A 269 -15.96 1.16 -4.44
N VAL A 270 -15.55 1.60 -5.65
CA VAL A 270 -15.91 2.91 -6.21
C VAL A 270 -17.43 3.05 -6.41
N ARG A 271 -18.11 2.00 -6.92
CA ARG A 271 -19.57 2.03 -7.04
C ARG A 271 -20.27 2.18 -5.70
N GLU A 272 -19.83 1.47 -4.67
CA GLU A 272 -20.42 1.58 -3.33
C GLU A 272 -20.15 2.94 -2.70
N VAL A 273 -18.96 3.52 -2.88
CA VAL A 273 -18.66 4.92 -2.53
C VAL A 273 -19.64 5.87 -3.22
N GLY A 274 -19.84 5.74 -4.52
CA GLY A 274 -20.75 6.60 -5.29
C GLY A 274 -22.22 6.51 -4.83
N LYS A 275 -22.69 5.30 -4.49
CA LYS A 275 -24.02 5.09 -3.91
C LYS A 275 -24.17 5.77 -2.54
N ARG A 276 -23.16 5.62 -1.67
CA ARG A 276 -23.14 6.26 -0.35
C ARG A 276 -23.13 7.78 -0.49
N LEU A 277 -22.30 8.34 -1.37
CA LEU A 277 -22.27 9.78 -1.66
C LEU A 277 -23.64 10.29 -2.11
N THR A 278 -24.28 9.61 -3.06
CA THR A 278 -25.63 9.98 -3.55
C THR A 278 -26.67 9.94 -2.43
N SER A 279 -26.58 8.93 -1.56
CA SER A 279 -27.46 8.77 -0.40
C SER A 279 -27.26 9.90 0.63
N LEU A 280 -26.00 10.28 0.93
CA LEU A 280 -25.71 11.44 1.79
C LEU A 280 -26.34 12.70 1.23
N ARG A 281 -26.11 13.01 -0.05
CA ARG A 281 -26.65 14.22 -0.68
C ARG A 281 -28.16 14.27 -0.60
N THR A 282 -28.83 13.18 -0.99
CA THR A 282 -30.30 13.08 -0.93
C THR A 282 -30.83 13.34 0.49
N GLN A 283 -30.19 12.77 1.51
CA GLN A 283 -30.62 12.96 2.91
C GLN A 283 -30.45 14.41 3.38
N TYR A 284 -29.34 15.06 3.01
CA TYR A 284 -29.08 16.44 3.45
C TYR A 284 -29.90 17.47 2.69
N ASP A 285 -30.14 17.27 1.39
CA ASP A 285 -31.01 18.13 0.59
C ASP A 285 -32.44 18.08 1.13
N ALA A 286 -32.97 16.88 1.43
CA ALA A 286 -34.28 16.73 2.05
C ALA A 286 -34.38 17.43 3.42
N ARG A 287 -33.32 17.40 4.23
CA ARG A 287 -33.26 18.13 5.51
C ARG A 287 -33.18 19.65 5.32
N ALA A 288 -32.47 20.12 4.30
CA ALA A 288 -32.40 21.54 3.98
C ALA A 288 -33.76 22.06 3.52
N ASP A 289 -34.46 21.31 2.67
CA ASP A 289 -35.81 21.65 2.20
C ASP A 289 -36.82 21.63 3.34
N MET A 290 -36.75 20.65 4.25
CA MET A 290 -37.59 20.63 5.45
C MET A 290 -37.34 21.84 6.35
N ARG A 291 -36.07 22.22 6.56
CA ARG A 291 -35.72 23.43 7.34
C ARG A 291 -36.22 24.71 6.67
N ARG A 292 -36.13 24.81 5.33
CA ARG A 292 -36.67 25.95 4.56
C ARG A 292 -38.19 26.03 4.71
N PHE A 293 -38.89 24.92 4.49
CA PHE A 293 -40.35 24.82 4.64
C PHE A 293 -40.80 25.26 6.04
N LEU A 294 -40.18 24.74 7.10
CA LEU A 294 -40.50 25.11 8.48
C LEU A 294 -40.13 26.57 8.80
N GLY A 295 -39.04 27.10 8.24
CA GLY A 295 -38.63 28.49 8.40
C GLY A 295 -39.60 29.48 7.75
N GLU A 296 -40.10 29.18 6.55
CA GLU A 296 -41.09 30.00 5.85
C GLU A 296 -42.44 30.04 6.58
N HIS A 297 -42.85 28.92 7.18
CA HIS A 297 -44.12 28.82 7.91
C HIS A 297 -44.05 29.39 9.34
N THR A 298 -42.86 29.51 9.93
CA THR A 298 -42.66 30.16 11.24
C THR A 298 -42.33 31.65 11.14
N GLY A 299 -41.81 32.11 10.00
CA GLY A 299 -41.49 33.52 9.73
C GLY A 299 -42.70 34.38 9.34
N ALA A 300 -43.73 33.81 8.71
CA ALA A 300 -44.93 34.56 8.29
C ALA A 300 -45.91 34.92 9.43
N GLY A 301 -45.67 34.42 10.66
CA GLY A 301 -46.57 34.59 11.80
C GLY A 301 -46.06 35.49 12.94
N ARG A 302 -44.86 36.07 12.85
CA ARG A 302 -44.26 36.83 13.96
C ARG A 302 -44.35 38.34 13.77
N SER A 303 -45.59 38.82 13.87
CA SER A 303 -45.90 40.13 14.43
C SER A 303 -46.82 39.93 15.63
N ALA A 304 -46.24 39.48 16.76
CA ALA A 304 -46.85 39.56 18.09
C ALA A 304 -45.82 39.25 19.18
N THR A 305 -45.47 40.31 19.91
CA THR A 305 -45.15 40.42 21.34
C THR A 305 -45.15 39.16 22.21
N GLY A 306 -44.15 39.06 23.10
CA GLY A 306 -44.32 38.38 24.40
C GLY A 306 -43.09 37.61 24.86
N GLY A 307 -42.41 38.14 25.89
CA GLY A 307 -41.23 37.54 26.50
C GLY A 307 -41.51 36.29 27.34
N GLY A 308 -40.43 35.59 27.69
CA GLY A 308 -40.46 34.47 28.63
C GLY A 308 -39.15 33.70 28.63
N THR A 309 -38.32 33.96 29.63
CA THR A 309 -37.13 33.20 30.04
C THR A 309 -37.49 31.80 30.55
N ALA A 310 -36.73 30.76 30.21
CA ALA A 310 -36.46 29.61 31.09
C ALA A 310 -35.28 28.76 30.58
N ALA A 311 -34.55 28.20 31.54
CA ALA A 311 -33.27 27.49 31.44
C ALA A 311 -33.42 25.95 31.57
N GLY A 312 -32.32 25.22 31.31
CA GLY A 312 -32.05 23.89 31.89
C GLY A 312 -31.62 22.82 30.87
N GLY A 313 -30.33 22.43 30.87
CA GLY A 313 -29.85 21.06 31.16
C GLY A 313 -29.80 20.18 29.89
N GLY A 314 -28.88 19.24 29.66
CA GLY A 314 -27.80 18.59 30.40
C GLY A 314 -27.21 17.51 29.47
N ALA A 315 -26.01 17.02 29.79
CA ALA A 315 -25.07 16.31 28.91
C ALA A 315 -25.28 14.77 28.72
N ALA A 316 -24.31 14.17 28.00
CA ALA A 316 -23.79 12.77 28.01
C ALA A 316 -24.12 11.96 26.73
N SER A 317 -23.19 11.73 25.80
CA SER A 317 -21.97 10.88 25.80
C SER A 317 -22.27 9.37 25.69
N GLY A 318 -22.05 8.80 24.51
CA GLY A 318 -22.08 7.36 24.25
C GLY A 318 -20.75 6.88 23.69
N THR A 319 -19.98 6.17 24.49
CA THR A 319 -18.72 5.48 24.13
C THR A 319 -19.00 4.16 23.42
N ALA A 320 -18.44 3.97 22.23
CA ALA A 320 -18.38 2.68 21.55
C ALA A 320 -17.13 1.89 21.99
N ALA A 321 -17.34 0.64 22.41
CA ALA A 321 -16.26 -0.29 22.75
C ALA A 321 -15.84 -1.08 21.50
N ALA A 322 -14.57 -0.95 21.11
CA ALA A 322 -13.95 -1.79 20.09
C ALA A 322 -13.41 -3.08 20.72
N VAL A 323 -13.83 -4.21 20.16
CA VAL A 323 -13.36 -5.56 20.50
C VAL A 323 -11.99 -5.78 19.84
N ARG A 324 -10.97 -6.06 20.66
CA ARG A 324 -9.62 -6.45 20.21
C ARG A 324 -9.61 -7.95 19.87
N GLY A 325 -9.35 -8.29 18.61
CA GLY A 325 -8.93 -9.63 18.18
C GLY A 325 -7.40 -9.76 18.16
N PRO A 326 -6.85 -10.99 18.23
CA PRO A 326 -5.40 -11.20 18.28
C PRO A 326 -4.73 -10.94 16.93
N ALA A 327 -3.59 -10.27 16.99
CA ALA A 327 -2.72 -9.90 15.87
C ALA A 327 -1.86 -11.09 15.40
N SER A 328 -2.03 -11.51 14.14
CA SER A 328 -1.08 -12.34 13.40
C SER A 328 -1.13 -11.94 11.93
N GLY A 329 -0.24 -11.04 11.48
CA GLY A 329 -0.31 -10.51 10.11
C GLY A 329 1.00 -10.03 9.47
N ALA A 330 2.15 -10.06 10.16
CA ALA A 330 3.37 -9.45 9.65
C ALA A 330 4.24 -10.36 8.74
N ALA A 331 3.68 -11.41 8.12
CA ALA A 331 4.42 -12.43 7.38
C ALA A 331 4.06 -12.55 5.89
N ALA A 332 3.14 -11.74 5.36
CA ALA A 332 2.47 -12.03 4.09
C ALA A 332 3.15 -11.45 2.82
N ALA A 333 3.98 -10.41 2.91
CA ALA A 333 4.36 -9.61 1.75
C ALA A 333 5.22 -10.32 0.65
N ALA A 334 6.34 -11.01 0.90
CA ALA A 334 7.30 -11.30 -0.19
C ALA A 334 7.27 -12.69 -0.84
N ALA A 335 6.26 -13.54 -0.60
CA ALA A 335 6.18 -14.83 -1.32
C ALA A 335 5.88 -14.69 -2.82
N ALA A 336 5.37 -13.53 -3.25
CA ALA A 336 5.02 -13.27 -4.63
C ALA A 336 6.25 -13.16 -5.56
N VAL A 337 7.37 -12.59 -5.10
CA VAL A 337 8.59 -12.47 -5.93
C VAL A 337 9.22 -13.85 -6.22
N ALA A 338 9.20 -14.76 -5.25
CA ALA A 338 9.69 -16.12 -5.44
C ALA A 338 8.87 -16.96 -6.43
N SER A 339 7.63 -16.54 -6.72
CA SER A 339 6.71 -17.20 -7.66
C SER A 339 6.92 -16.77 -9.12
N VAL A 340 7.64 -15.66 -9.35
CA VAL A 340 7.98 -15.13 -10.68
C VAL A 340 9.28 -15.72 -11.22
N LEU A 341 10.11 -16.32 -10.34
CA LEU A 341 11.28 -17.08 -10.77
C LEU A 341 10.81 -18.43 -11.33
N PRO A 342 11.11 -18.79 -12.59
CA PRO A 342 10.74 -20.07 -13.19
C PRO A 342 11.62 -21.18 -12.62
N PHE A 343 11.46 -21.54 -11.34
CA PHE A 343 12.20 -22.64 -10.74
C PHE A 343 11.50 -23.98 -11.00
N ARG A 344 11.43 -24.38 -12.27
CA ARG A 344 11.11 -25.77 -12.63
C ARG A 344 12.39 -26.58 -12.47
N ARG A 345 12.63 -27.16 -11.29
CA ARG A 345 13.59 -28.26 -11.14
C ARG A 345 13.01 -29.47 -11.87
N ASP A 346 13.30 -29.63 -13.15
CA ASP A 346 13.24 -30.94 -13.78
C ASP A 346 14.29 -31.82 -13.09
N ARG A 347 13.83 -32.64 -12.15
CA ARG A 347 14.61 -33.80 -11.73
C ARG A 347 14.65 -34.73 -12.93
N GLY A 348 15.77 -34.70 -13.64
CA GLY A 348 16.09 -35.68 -14.66
C GLY A 348 15.87 -37.08 -14.10
N GLN A 349 14.94 -37.81 -14.71
CA GLN A 349 14.94 -39.26 -14.65
C GLN A 349 16.21 -39.73 -15.37
N ALA A 350 17.03 -40.48 -14.65
CA ALA A 350 18.13 -41.24 -15.24
C ALA A 350 17.54 -42.23 -16.25
N VAL A 351 18.05 -42.19 -17.47
CA VAL A 351 17.93 -43.27 -18.44
C VAL A 351 19.07 -44.24 -18.13
N GLU A 352 18.73 -45.46 -17.72
CA GLU A 352 19.59 -46.64 -17.87
C GLU A 352 19.52 -47.17 -19.30
#